data_AF-A0A6J8EUM4-F1
#
_entry.id   AF-A0A6J8EUM4-F1
#
_cell.length_a   1.000
_cell.length_b   1.000
_cell.length_c   1.000
_cell.angle_alpha   90.00
_cell.angle_beta   90.00
_cell.angle_gamma   90.00
#
_symmetry.space_group_name_H-M   'P 1'
#
loop_
_entity.id
_entity.type
_entity.pdbx_description
1 polymer ?
#
loop_
_entity_poly.entity_id
_entity_poly.type
_entity_poly.pdbx_seq_one_letter_code
_entity_poly.pdbx_strand_id
1 'polypeptide(L)'
;MEIKRYSRDCTIRVIGISTEKVQTISVIRAIEHVTGLNSVLAVVKDDSSSYDVTLDSKSNAAKILSGVEILDKKDYECSLMYSDTTVVSFMYIPAFIDDDDIIDMLRDREIKIVSPVFRRVVPGTQVADGTRFVKCVFPPHVIALPWSMPFKVGKTTKYYKCVHNNQTKVCSECLSPEHVHKHCPYIICNGCGAQGHVVRRCRSAKCEHCHELPLKV
;
A
#
# COMPACT_ATOMS: atom_id res chain seq x y z
N MET A 1 0.61 -18.88 26.05
CA MET A 1 0.25 -17.44 26.07
C MET A 1 0.52 -16.89 24.69
N GLU A 2 -0.51 -16.46 23.97
CA GLU A 2 -0.34 -15.76 22.69
C GLU A 2 0.33 -14.40 22.95
N ILE A 3 1.39 -14.09 22.19
CA ILE A 3 2.09 -12.82 22.33
C ILE A 3 1.23 -11.76 21.63
N LYS A 4 0.57 -10.89 22.42
CA LYS A 4 -0.15 -9.73 21.88
C LYS A 4 0.84 -8.81 21.18
N ARG A 5 0.60 -8.52 19.90
CA ARG A 5 1.46 -7.69 19.07
C ARG A 5 0.82 -6.30 18.94
N TYR A 6 1.39 -5.32 19.60
CA TYR A 6 0.94 -3.93 19.51
C TYR A 6 1.53 -3.29 18.24
N SER A 7 0.68 -2.64 17.46
CA SER A 7 1.07 -1.97 16.22
C SER A 7 0.45 -0.58 16.18
N ARG A 8 1.28 0.44 15.89
CA ARG A 8 0.81 1.80 15.64
C ARG A 8 -0.24 1.84 14.51
N ASP A 9 -0.11 0.94 13.54
CA ASP A 9 -1.04 0.81 12.42
C ASP A 9 -2.42 0.25 12.84
N CYS A 10 -2.57 -0.17 14.09
CA CYS A 10 -3.84 -0.62 14.66
C CYS A 10 -4.33 0.33 15.77
N THR A 11 -3.70 1.49 15.93
CA THR A 11 -4.04 2.46 16.98
C THR A 11 -4.87 3.60 16.40
N ILE A 12 -6.01 3.87 17.04
CA ILE A 12 -6.85 5.04 16.81
C ILE A 12 -6.76 6.00 17.98
N ARG A 13 -7.12 7.25 17.75
CA ARG A 13 -7.39 8.24 18.78
C ARG A 13 -8.85 8.63 18.74
N VAL A 14 -9.53 8.51 19.88
CA VAL A 14 -10.89 9.00 20.10
C VAL A 14 -10.77 10.39 20.71
N ILE A 15 -11.33 11.40 20.05
CA ILE A 15 -11.17 12.83 20.36
C ILE A 15 -12.49 13.40 20.88
N GLY A 16 -12.41 14.38 21.79
CA GLY A 16 -13.58 15.06 22.36
C GLY A 16 -14.28 14.27 23.47
N ILE A 17 -13.59 13.28 24.03
CA ILE A 17 -14.05 12.41 25.11
C ILE A 17 -13.39 12.82 26.43
N SER A 18 -14.18 13.25 27.41
CA SER A 18 -13.65 13.65 28.71
C SER A 18 -13.13 12.43 29.48
N THR A 19 -11.82 12.35 29.70
CA THR A 19 -11.17 11.22 30.38
C THR A 19 -11.35 11.22 31.90
N GLU A 20 -11.92 12.30 32.45
CA GLU A 20 -12.37 12.40 33.84
C GLU A 20 -13.79 11.84 34.02
N LYS A 21 -14.67 12.04 33.03
CA LYS A 21 -16.09 11.65 33.11
C LYS A 21 -16.36 10.28 32.53
N VAL A 22 -15.64 9.89 31.48
CA VAL A 22 -15.82 8.60 30.80
C VAL A 22 -14.74 7.64 31.26
N GLN A 23 -15.13 6.52 31.84
CA GLN A 23 -14.20 5.49 32.28
C GLN A 23 -13.67 4.68 31.11
N THR A 24 -12.42 4.23 31.22
CA THR A 24 -11.74 3.40 30.22
C THR A 24 -12.56 2.15 29.85
N ILE A 25 -13.26 1.54 30.81
CA ILE A 25 -14.09 0.35 30.55
C ILE A 25 -15.26 0.63 29.60
N SER A 26 -15.84 1.83 29.65
CA SER A 26 -16.92 2.23 28.74
C SER A 26 -16.39 2.39 27.31
N VAL A 27 -15.17 2.91 27.16
CA VAL A 27 -14.50 3.02 25.85
C VAL A 27 -14.22 1.63 25.27
N ILE A 28 -13.68 0.71 26.08
CA ILE A 28 -13.42 -0.68 25.65
C ILE A 28 -14.71 -1.34 25.15
N ARG A 29 -15.77 -1.32 25.97
CA ARG A 29 -17.05 -1.97 25.63
C ARG A 29 -17.69 -1.40 24.37
N ALA A 30 -17.67 -0.08 24.22
CA ALA A 30 -18.25 0.58 23.04
C ALA A 30 -17.50 0.21 21.76
N ILE A 31 -16.18 0.18 21.79
CA ILE A 31 -15.37 -0.18 20.63
C ILE A 31 -15.54 -1.67 20.32
N GLU A 32 -15.46 -2.56 21.31
CA GLU A 32 -15.65 -4.00 21.11
C GLU A 32 -17.07 -4.38 20.65
N HIS A 33 -18.08 -3.56 20.94
CA HIS A 33 -19.41 -3.72 20.37
C HIS A 33 -19.41 -3.59 18.83
N VAL A 34 -18.50 -2.79 18.27
CA VAL A 34 -18.34 -2.60 16.82
C VAL A 34 -17.32 -3.59 16.23
N THR A 35 -16.21 -3.84 16.93
CA THR A 35 -15.07 -4.59 16.39
C THR A 35 -15.02 -6.06 16.80
N GLY A 36 -15.86 -6.46 17.75
CA GLY A 36 -15.90 -7.80 18.33
C GLY A 36 -15.19 -7.90 19.68
N LEU A 37 -15.60 -8.87 20.50
CA LEU A 37 -15.04 -9.12 21.82
C LEU A 37 -13.53 -9.39 21.77
N ASN A 38 -12.77 -8.84 22.73
CA ASN A 38 -11.31 -8.96 22.85
C ASN A 38 -10.49 -8.32 21.70
N SER A 39 -11.12 -7.54 20.83
CA SER A 39 -10.41 -6.84 19.75
C SER A 39 -9.59 -5.64 20.24
N VAL A 40 -9.89 -5.10 21.43
CA VAL A 40 -9.13 -4.02 22.05
C VAL A 40 -7.93 -4.58 22.81
N LEU A 41 -6.73 -4.23 22.38
CA LEU A 41 -5.47 -4.68 22.96
C LEU A 41 -4.93 -3.74 24.04
N ALA A 42 -5.12 -2.43 23.88
CA ALA A 42 -4.69 -1.41 24.85
C ALA A 42 -5.56 -0.16 24.75
N VAL A 43 -5.78 0.52 25.90
CA VAL A 43 -6.42 1.84 25.97
C VAL A 43 -5.61 2.73 26.91
N VAL A 44 -5.19 3.90 26.43
CA VAL A 44 -4.37 4.86 27.17
C VAL A 44 -5.03 6.23 27.12
N LYS A 45 -5.09 6.93 28.26
CA LYS A 45 -5.48 8.34 28.29
C LYS A 45 -4.34 9.16 27.71
N ASP A 46 -4.58 9.92 26.65
CA ASP A 46 -3.57 10.81 26.07
C ASP A 46 -3.61 12.17 26.78
N ASP A 47 -4.78 12.81 26.80
CA ASP A 47 -5.03 14.06 27.53
C ASP A 47 -6.39 14.07 28.26
N SER A 48 -6.87 15.25 28.68
CA SER A 48 -8.17 15.40 29.36
C SER A 48 -9.37 15.14 28.44
N SER A 49 -9.15 15.05 27.13
CA SER A 49 -10.16 15.04 26.07
C SER A 49 -10.00 13.91 25.05
N SER A 50 -9.08 12.97 25.26
CA SER A 50 -8.79 11.93 24.28
C SER A 50 -8.25 10.62 24.84
N TYR A 51 -8.53 9.54 24.10
CA TYR A 51 -8.05 8.19 24.36
C TYR A 51 -7.32 7.64 23.13
N ASP A 52 -6.16 7.04 23.34
CA ASP A 52 -5.49 6.19 22.36
C ASP A 52 -5.90 4.73 22.57
N VAL A 53 -6.44 4.10 21.53
CA VAL A 53 -6.96 2.74 21.56
C VAL A 53 -6.25 1.89 20.51
N THR A 54 -5.56 0.85 20.93
CA THR A 54 -4.90 -0.12 20.04
C THR A 54 -5.77 -1.35 19.89
N LEU A 55 -6.06 -1.69 18.63
CA LEU A 55 -6.86 -2.84 18.23
C LEU A 55 -5.99 -3.98 17.71
N ASP A 56 -6.59 -5.15 17.58
CA ASP A 56 -5.95 -6.37 17.07
C ASP A 56 -5.61 -6.35 15.58
N SER A 57 -6.22 -5.44 14.81
CA SER A 57 -6.09 -5.38 13.36
C SER A 57 -6.37 -3.99 12.80
N LYS A 58 -5.75 -3.68 11.64
CA LYS A 58 -6.02 -2.44 10.89
C LYS A 58 -7.47 -2.34 10.42
N SER A 59 -8.06 -3.48 10.09
CA SER A 59 -9.47 -3.57 9.68
C SER A 59 -10.40 -3.11 10.79
N ASN A 60 -10.18 -3.59 12.02
CA ASN A 60 -10.96 -3.14 13.17
C ASN A 60 -10.72 -1.66 13.49
N ALA A 61 -9.47 -1.17 13.39
CA ALA A 61 -9.19 0.26 13.51
C ALA A 61 -9.94 1.11 12.49
N ALA A 62 -9.99 0.68 11.23
CA ALA A 62 -10.71 1.37 10.17
C ALA A 62 -12.23 1.42 10.40
N LYS A 63 -12.84 0.37 10.98
CA LYS A 63 -14.28 0.35 11.30
C LYS A 63 -14.70 1.46 12.27
N ILE A 64 -13.80 1.89 13.17
CA ILE A 64 -14.10 2.92 14.16
C ILE A 64 -14.02 4.34 13.57
N LEU A 65 -13.38 4.54 12.42
CA LEU A 65 -13.21 5.86 11.82
C LEU A 65 -14.53 6.50 11.35
N SER A 66 -15.59 5.72 11.16
CA SER A 66 -16.94 6.27 10.93
C SER A 66 -17.59 6.86 12.19
N GLY A 67 -16.90 6.83 13.34
CA GLY A 67 -17.40 7.25 14.64
C GLY A 67 -17.79 6.06 15.51
N VAL A 68 -17.81 6.29 16.82
CA VAL A 68 -18.25 5.31 17.83
C VAL A 68 -19.17 5.99 18.86
N GLU A 69 -20.22 5.29 19.25
CA GLU A 69 -21.15 5.74 20.29
C GLU A 69 -20.65 5.26 21.66
N ILE A 70 -20.42 6.19 22.58
CA ILE A 70 -19.95 5.87 23.94
C ILE A 70 -20.84 6.60 24.94
N LEU A 71 -21.53 5.84 25.79
CA LEU A 71 -22.47 6.35 26.81
C LEU A 71 -23.51 7.31 26.22
N ASP A 72 -24.21 6.87 25.17
CA ASP A 72 -25.32 7.57 24.51
C ASP A 72 -24.95 8.91 23.83
N LYS A 73 -23.67 9.31 23.84
CA LYS A 73 -23.14 10.36 22.97
C LYS A 73 -22.64 9.72 21.69
N LYS A 74 -23.30 10.10 20.59
CA LYS A 74 -22.89 9.75 19.23
C LYS A 74 -21.77 10.66 18.76
N ASP A 75 -20.96 10.13 17.85
CA ASP A 75 -20.02 10.87 17.00
C ASP A 75 -18.81 11.47 17.73
N TYR A 76 -18.11 10.68 18.56
CA TYR A 76 -16.72 11.04 18.87
C TYR A 76 -15.86 10.94 17.60
N GLU A 77 -15.10 12.00 17.32
CA GLU A 77 -14.16 11.99 16.21
C GLU A 77 -13.09 10.94 16.46
N CYS A 78 -12.86 10.07 15.47
CA CYS A 78 -11.86 9.02 15.55
C CYS A 78 -10.85 9.21 14.42
N SER A 79 -9.56 9.21 14.75
CA SER A 79 -8.48 9.33 13.78
C SER A 79 -7.47 8.20 13.94
N LEU A 80 -6.83 7.78 12.84
CA LEU A 80 -5.71 6.83 12.93
C LEU A 80 -4.48 7.56 13.46
N MET A 81 -3.76 6.92 14.39
CA MET A 81 -2.48 7.43 14.89
C MET A 81 -1.30 7.21 13.93
N TYR A 82 -1.56 6.54 12.81
CA TYR A 82 -0.65 6.38 11.70
C TYR A 82 -1.23 7.05 10.46
N SER A 83 -0.34 7.64 9.67
CA SER A 83 -0.67 8.11 8.34
C SER A 83 -0.81 6.90 7.41
N ASP A 84 -1.92 6.80 6.69
CA ASP A 84 -2.13 5.84 5.58
C ASP A 84 -1.20 6.12 4.39
N THR A 85 -0.53 7.27 4.42
CA THR A 85 0.42 7.69 3.41
C THR A 85 1.75 6.95 3.56
N THR A 86 2.14 6.28 2.48
CA THR A 86 3.45 5.70 2.23
C THR A 86 4.29 6.66 1.39
N VAL A 87 5.56 6.83 1.76
CA VAL A 87 6.55 7.49 0.89
C VAL A 87 7.18 6.44 -0.01
N VAL A 88 6.93 6.54 -1.31
CA VAL A 88 7.55 5.69 -2.33
C VAL A 88 8.73 6.43 -2.94
N SER A 89 9.91 5.83 -2.85
CA SER A 89 11.17 6.38 -3.38
C SER A 89 11.64 5.58 -4.59
N PHE A 90 11.86 6.25 -5.71
CA PHE A 90 12.49 5.72 -6.91
C PHE A 90 13.96 6.15 -6.91
N MET A 91 14.86 5.18 -7.01
CA MET A 91 16.31 5.40 -6.92
C MET A 91 16.96 5.19 -8.28
N TYR A 92 17.98 5.99 -8.56
CA TYR A 92 18.77 5.94 -9.79
C TYR A 92 17.93 6.17 -11.06
N ILE A 93 16.85 6.93 -10.94
CA ILE A 93 16.00 7.26 -12.08
C ILE A 93 16.64 8.44 -12.85
N PRO A 94 16.90 8.30 -14.16
CA PRO A 94 17.48 9.37 -14.95
C PRO A 94 16.62 10.64 -14.96
N ALA A 95 17.26 11.80 -15.07
CA ALA A 95 16.57 13.09 -15.03
C ALA A 95 15.57 13.30 -16.19
N PHE A 96 15.77 12.63 -17.34
CA PHE A 96 14.92 12.72 -18.53
C PHE A 96 13.59 11.96 -18.41
N ILE A 97 13.45 11.06 -17.44
CA ILE A 97 12.14 10.44 -17.17
C ILE A 97 11.29 11.51 -16.51
N ASP A 98 10.07 11.75 -16.96
CA ASP A 98 9.26 12.84 -16.42
C ASP A 98 8.61 12.42 -15.10
N ASP A 99 8.21 13.41 -14.29
CA ASP A 99 7.51 13.11 -13.04
C ASP A 99 6.11 12.54 -13.33
N ASP A 100 5.53 12.86 -14.48
CA ASP A 100 4.28 12.27 -14.98
C ASP A 100 4.42 10.76 -15.24
N ASP A 101 5.57 10.27 -15.73
CA ASP A 101 5.79 8.82 -15.88
C ASP A 101 5.72 8.07 -14.53
N ILE A 102 6.17 8.71 -13.44
CA ILE A 102 6.04 8.16 -12.08
C ILE A 102 4.59 8.19 -11.62
N ILE A 103 3.91 9.31 -11.85
CA ILE A 103 2.52 9.52 -11.44
C ILE A 103 1.60 8.54 -12.15
N ASP A 104 1.72 8.40 -13.47
CA ASP A 104 0.92 7.50 -14.29
C ASP A 104 1.16 6.05 -13.89
N MET A 105 2.42 5.66 -13.69
CA MET A 105 2.76 4.31 -13.21
C MET A 105 2.09 3.96 -11.87
N LEU A 106 2.01 4.92 -10.94
CA LEU A 106 1.33 4.72 -9.66
C LEU A 106 -0.20 4.71 -9.83
N ARG A 107 -0.77 5.59 -10.65
CA ARG A 107 -2.20 5.67 -10.93
C ARG A 107 -2.72 4.43 -11.66
N ASP A 108 -1.95 3.87 -12.58
CA ASP A 108 -2.25 2.61 -13.28
C ASP A 108 -2.39 1.42 -12.32
N ARG A 109 -1.89 1.57 -11.08
CA ARG A 109 -1.99 0.60 -9.98
C ARG A 109 -2.98 1.04 -8.91
N GLU A 110 -3.85 1.99 -9.24
CA GLU A 110 -4.86 2.56 -8.33
C GLU A 110 -4.28 3.19 -7.06
N ILE A 111 -2.99 3.56 -7.07
CA ILE A 111 -2.34 4.22 -5.94
C ILE A 111 -2.67 5.71 -5.98
N LYS A 112 -3.24 6.23 -4.89
CA LYS A 112 -3.62 7.64 -4.76
C LYS A 112 -2.41 8.50 -4.43
N ILE A 113 -2.10 9.48 -5.27
CA ILE A 113 -1.03 10.45 -5.04
C ILE A 113 -1.52 11.56 -4.09
N VAL A 114 -0.74 11.86 -3.05
CA VAL A 114 -1.07 12.91 -2.06
C VAL A 114 -0.03 14.03 -1.97
N SER A 115 1.07 13.94 -2.73
CA SER A 115 2.04 15.03 -2.88
C SER A 115 2.57 15.13 -4.31
N PRO A 116 3.22 16.26 -4.68
CA PRO A 116 4.08 16.29 -5.84
C PRO A 116 5.21 15.25 -5.75
N VAL A 117 5.85 14.98 -6.88
CA VAL A 117 7.12 14.24 -6.92
C VAL A 117 8.24 15.16 -6.47
N PHE A 118 8.93 14.79 -5.41
CA PHE A 118 10.09 15.53 -4.91
C PHE A 118 11.37 14.90 -5.44
N ARG A 119 12.34 15.75 -5.82
CA ARG A 119 13.67 15.33 -6.26
C ARG A 119 14.67 15.60 -5.15
N ARG A 120 15.42 14.57 -4.76
CA ARG A 120 16.54 14.78 -3.85
C ARG A 120 17.71 15.36 -4.65
N VAL A 121 18.44 16.26 -4.02
CA VAL A 121 19.63 16.90 -4.59
C VAL A 121 20.88 16.43 -3.88
N VAL A 122 22.01 16.49 -4.58
CA VAL A 122 23.32 16.25 -3.97
C VAL A 122 23.56 17.33 -2.90
N PRO A 123 23.96 16.96 -1.67
CA PRO A 123 24.16 17.91 -0.58
C PRO A 123 25.07 19.08 -0.98
N GLY A 124 24.63 20.31 -0.70
CA GLY A 124 25.35 21.54 -1.05
C GLY A 124 25.17 21.99 -2.51
N THR A 125 24.29 21.36 -3.28
CA THR A 125 24.02 21.71 -4.69
C THR A 125 22.52 21.79 -4.99
N GLN A 126 22.17 22.22 -6.20
CA GLN A 126 20.81 22.13 -6.76
C GLN A 126 20.67 20.97 -7.77
N VAL A 127 21.66 20.09 -7.85
CA VAL A 127 21.71 19.01 -8.86
C VAL A 127 20.99 17.79 -8.31
N ALA A 128 19.99 17.30 -9.04
CA ALA A 128 19.26 16.09 -8.67
C ALA A 128 20.17 14.85 -8.65
N ASP A 129 20.07 14.01 -7.63
CA ASP A 129 20.92 12.83 -7.43
C ASP A 129 20.36 11.54 -8.05
N GLY A 130 19.21 11.63 -8.73
CA GLY A 130 18.49 10.49 -9.29
C GLY A 130 17.56 9.78 -8.29
N THR A 131 17.39 10.31 -7.08
CA THR A 131 16.32 9.89 -6.16
C THR A 131 15.12 10.80 -6.29
N ARG A 132 13.96 10.19 -6.52
CA ARG A 132 12.66 10.87 -6.49
C ARG A 132 11.75 10.18 -5.50
N PHE A 133 10.93 10.93 -4.79
CA PHE A 133 9.99 10.36 -3.84
C PHE A 133 8.66 11.08 -3.86
N VAL A 134 7.61 10.31 -3.60
CA VAL A 134 6.23 10.78 -3.62
C VAL A 134 5.48 10.17 -2.45
N LYS A 135 4.62 10.96 -1.83
CA LYS A 135 3.68 10.50 -0.82
C LYS A 135 2.42 9.99 -1.51
N CYS A 136 1.99 8.79 -1.16
CA CYS A 136 0.81 8.17 -1.73
C CYS A 136 0.08 7.25 -0.74
N VAL A 137 -1.18 6.95 -1.00
CA VAL A 137 -1.99 6.00 -0.24
C VAL A 137 -2.22 4.76 -1.09
N PHE A 138 -1.86 3.59 -0.55
CA PHE A 138 -2.09 2.32 -1.23
C PHE A 138 -3.53 1.85 -0.98
N PRO A 139 -4.27 1.42 -2.01
CA PRO A 139 -5.58 0.82 -1.79
C PRO A 139 -5.43 -0.54 -1.07
N PRO A 140 -6.49 -1.06 -0.41
CA PRO A 140 -6.40 -2.26 0.42
C PRO A 140 -5.88 -3.52 -0.30
N HIS A 141 -6.04 -3.60 -1.62
CA HIS A 141 -5.58 -4.72 -2.43
C HIS A 141 -4.12 -4.60 -2.88
N VAL A 142 -3.48 -3.42 -2.74
CA VAL A 142 -2.06 -3.21 -3.02
C VAL A 142 -1.28 -3.24 -1.73
N ILE A 143 -0.66 -4.38 -1.46
CA ILE A 143 0.10 -4.59 -0.21
C ILE A 143 1.50 -3.95 -0.31
N ALA A 144 2.13 -4.04 -1.47
CA ALA A 144 3.45 -3.48 -1.72
C ALA A 144 3.67 -3.25 -3.23
N LEU A 145 4.63 -2.38 -3.55
CA LEU A 145 5.21 -2.31 -4.89
C LEU A 145 6.44 -3.22 -5.00
N PRO A 146 6.69 -3.83 -6.17
CA PRO A 146 7.93 -4.52 -6.45
C PRO A 146 9.16 -3.67 -6.18
N TRP A 147 10.26 -4.31 -5.77
CA TRP A 147 11.56 -3.63 -5.58
C TRP A 147 12.09 -2.96 -6.85
N SER A 148 11.63 -3.41 -8.01
CA SER A 148 12.11 -2.97 -9.32
C SER A 148 10.91 -2.67 -10.20
N MET A 149 10.76 -1.41 -10.60
CA MET A 149 9.59 -0.91 -11.33
C MET A 149 9.94 -0.56 -12.78
N PRO A 150 9.10 -0.95 -13.75
CA PRO A 150 9.35 -0.70 -15.16
C PRO A 150 9.01 0.75 -15.55
N PHE A 151 9.86 1.36 -16.38
CA PHE A 151 9.64 2.64 -17.03
C PHE A 151 10.00 2.53 -18.52
N LYS A 152 9.19 3.15 -19.38
CA LYS A 152 9.47 3.20 -20.81
C LYS A 152 10.59 4.23 -21.06
N VAL A 153 11.62 3.81 -21.79
CA VAL A 153 12.76 4.63 -22.20
C VAL A 153 12.95 4.42 -23.70
N GLY A 154 12.37 5.33 -24.49
CA GLY A 154 12.29 5.19 -25.93
C GLY A 154 11.53 3.91 -26.33
N LYS A 155 12.18 3.02 -27.09
CA LYS A 155 11.61 1.72 -27.50
C LYS A 155 11.84 0.59 -26.50
N THR A 156 12.49 0.86 -25.36
CA THR A 156 12.88 -0.16 -24.39
C THR A 156 12.22 0.07 -23.03
N THR A 157 12.04 -0.99 -22.25
CA THR A 157 11.64 -0.87 -20.84
C THR A 157 12.88 -1.01 -19.97
N LYS A 158 13.13 -0.04 -19.11
CA LYS A 158 14.16 -0.13 -18.07
C LYS A 158 13.51 -0.26 -16.70
N TYR A 159 14.24 -0.87 -15.77
CA TYR A 159 13.75 -1.09 -14.42
C TYR A 159 14.57 -0.30 -13.42
N TYR A 160 13.89 0.38 -12.51
CA TYR A 160 14.50 1.21 -11.48
C TYR A 160 14.06 0.77 -10.09
N LYS A 161 14.95 0.98 -9.12
CA LYS A 161 14.72 0.55 -7.75
C LYS A 161 13.60 1.39 -7.12
N CYS A 162 12.63 0.73 -6.52
CA CYS A 162 11.49 1.32 -5.82
C CYS A 162 11.49 0.85 -4.36
N VAL A 163 11.46 1.80 -3.43
CA VAL A 163 11.60 1.55 -1.98
C VAL A 163 10.50 2.25 -1.21
N HIS A 164 9.88 1.53 -0.28
CA HIS A 164 8.94 2.07 0.69
C HIS A 164 8.95 1.25 1.98
N ASN A 165 8.26 1.72 3.03
CA ASN A 165 8.10 0.97 4.28
C ASN A 165 7.24 -0.29 4.08
N ASN A 166 7.46 -1.33 4.90
CA ASN A 166 6.70 -2.59 4.86
C ASN A 166 6.71 -3.29 3.48
N GLN A 167 7.75 -3.06 2.67
CA GLN A 167 7.85 -3.65 1.34
C GLN A 167 8.00 -5.17 1.44
N THR A 168 7.02 -5.88 0.89
CA THR A 168 6.98 -7.34 0.82
C THR A 168 7.14 -7.81 -0.62
N LYS A 169 7.51 -9.08 -0.79
CA LYS A 169 7.67 -9.67 -2.12
C LYS A 169 6.29 -9.91 -2.73
N VAL A 170 6.03 -9.23 -3.85
CA VAL A 170 4.79 -9.36 -4.63
C VAL A 170 5.10 -9.69 -6.08
N CYS A 171 4.09 -10.18 -6.81
CA CYS A 171 4.14 -10.35 -8.25
C CYS A 171 4.37 -9.00 -8.94
N SER A 172 5.35 -8.91 -9.85
CA SER A 172 5.64 -7.67 -10.57
C SER A 172 4.61 -7.30 -11.64
N GLU A 173 3.69 -8.22 -11.96
CA GLU A 173 2.63 -8.00 -12.95
C GLU A 173 1.34 -7.52 -12.28
N CYS A 174 0.85 -8.26 -11.28
CA CYS A 174 -0.47 -8.05 -10.67
C CYS A 174 -0.44 -7.67 -9.20
N LEU A 175 0.75 -7.45 -8.62
CA LEU A 175 0.96 -7.06 -7.21
C LEU A 175 0.46 -8.07 -6.16
N SER A 176 0.01 -9.26 -6.57
CA SER A 176 -0.41 -10.32 -5.66
C SER A 176 0.77 -10.84 -4.81
N PRO A 177 0.58 -11.04 -3.51
CA PRO A 177 1.60 -11.66 -2.64
C PRO A 177 1.69 -13.18 -2.84
N GLU A 178 0.67 -13.82 -3.41
CA GLU A 178 0.51 -15.29 -3.43
C GLU A 178 1.46 -15.99 -4.40
N HIS A 179 2.00 -15.27 -5.39
CA HIS A 179 2.83 -15.86 -6.42
C HIS A 179 3.90 -14.90 -6.93
N VAL A 180 4.90 -15.47 -7.60
CA VAL A 180 5.93 -14.72 -8.33
C VAL A 180 5.53 -14.53 -9.78
N HIS A 181 6.09 -13.52 -10.44
CA HIS A 181 5.78 -13.15 -11.84
C HIS A 181 5.73 -14.33 -12.83
N LYS A 182 6.65 -15.30 -12.71
CA LYS A 182 6.69 -16.50 -13.57
C LYS A 182 5.45 -17.40 -13.48
N HIS A 183 4.65 -17.24 -12.43
CA HIS A 183 3.42 -17.98 -12.15
C HIS A 183 2.19 -17.05 -12.14
N CYS A 184 2.32 -15.83 -12.66
CA CYS A 184 1.21 -14.90 -12.73
C CYS A 184 0.15 -15.40 -13.73
N PRO A 185 -1.13 -15.52 -13.34
CA PRO A 185 -2.20 -15.91 -14.25
C PRO A 185 -2.52 -14.81 -15.27
N TYR A 186 -2.15 -13.56 -14.98
CA TYR A 186 -2.44 -12.40 -15.83
C TYR A 186 -1.33 -12.04 -16.81
N ILE A 187 -0.18 -12.73 -16.76
CA ILE A 187 0.93 -12.42 -17.66
C ILE A 187 0.53 -12.76 -19.10
N ILE A 188 0.74 -11.81 -20.02
CA ILE A 188 0.46 -12.01 -21.44
C ILE A 188 1.70 -12.59 -22.12
N CYS A 189 1.54 -13.72 -22.81
CA CYS A 189 2.61 -14.35 -23.55
C CYS A 189 2.92 -13.55 -24.83
N ASN A 190 4.14 -13.02 -24.96
CA ASN A 190 4.58 -12.31 -26.17
C ASN A 190 4.66 -13.21 -27.43
N GLY A 191 4.55 -14.53 -27.26
CA GLY A 191 4.46 -15.47 -28.37
C GLY A 191 3.04 -15.52 -28.92
N CYS A 192 2.11 -16.08 -28.16
CA CYS A 192 0.75 -16.37 -28.63
C CYS A 192 -0.30 -15.31 -28.24
N GLY A 193 0.05 -14.33 -27.40
CA GLY A 193 -0.87 -13.32 -26.88
C GLY A 193 -1.84 -13.82 -25.80
N ALA A 194 -1.83 -15.11 -25.46
CA ALA A 194 -2.67 -15.67 -24.40
C ALA A 194 -2.12 -15.37 -23.00
N GLN A 195 -3.00 -15.33 -22.00
CA GLN A 195 -2.66 -15.10 -20.61
C GLN A 195 -2.14 -16.37 -19.90
N GLY A 196 -1.50 -16.19 -18.74
CA GLY A 196 -1.18 -17.24 -17.78
C GLY A 196 0.14 -17.97 -18.00
N HIS A 197 0.97 -17.54 -18.96
CA HIS A 197 2.30 -18.13 -19.15
C HIS A 197 3.30 -17.20 -19.85
N VAL A 198 4.58 -17.43 -19.59
CA VAL A 198 5.69 -16.79 -20.31
C VAL A 198 5.98 -17.52 -21.63
N VAL A 199 6.59 -16.82 -22.60
CA VAL A 199 6.99 -17.39 -23.91
C VAL A 199 7.74 -18.70 -23.80
N ARG A 200 8.64 -18.84 -22.80
CA ARG A 200 9.42 -20.06 -22.57
C ARG A 200 8.56 -21.29 -22.21
N ARG A 201 7.34 -21.07 -21.70
CA ARG A 201 6.36 -22.12 -21.35
C ARG A 201 5.20 -22.17 -22.36
N CYS A 202 5.32 -21.45 -23.48
CA CYS A 202 4.30 -21.46 -24.53
C CYS A 202 4.28 -22.83 -25.20
N ARG A 203 3.10 -23.45 -25.26
CA ARG A 203 2.87 -24.75 -25.92
C ARG A 203 2.37 -24.61 -27.36
N SER A 204 2.12 -23.38 -27.81
CA SER A 204 1.76 -23.12 -29.21
C SER A 204 2.97 -23.46 -30.08
N ALA A 205 2.81 -24.45 -30.97
CA ALA A 205 3.85 -24.85 -31.91
C ALA A 205 4.16 -23.68 -32.86
N LYS A 206 5.44 -23.38 -33.07
CA LYS A 206 5.86 -22.48 -34.15
C LYS A 206 5.79 -23.26 -35.46
N CYS A 207 5.28 -22.66 -36.52
CA CYS A 207 5.28 -23.26 -37.85
C CYS A 207 6.73 -23.55 -38.29
N GLU A 208 7.02 -24.76 -38.74
CA GLU A 208 8.39 -25.17 -39.13
C GLU A 208 8.90 -24.45 -40.38
N HIS A 209 8.02 -23.83 -41.17
CA HIS A 209 8.36 -23.17 -42.42
C HIS A 209 8.60 -21.66 -42.28
N CYS A 210 7.93 -20.97 -41.35
CA CYS A 210 8.07 -19.53 -41.11
C CYS A 210 8.50 -19.16 -39.68
N HIS A 211 8.58 -20.14 -38.77
CA HIS A 211 8.85 -19.96 -37.33
C HIS A 211 7.88 -19.04 -36.58
N GLU A 212 6.74 -18.69 -37.20
CA GLU A 212 5.66 -17.90 -36.59
C GLU A 212 4.66 -18.80 -35.86
N LEU A 213 4.02 -18.26 -34.83
CA LEU A 213 2.97 -18.96 -34.09
C LEU A 213 1.64 -18.89 -34.88
N PRO A 214 0.76 -19.91 -34.76
CA PRO A 214 -0.52 -19.91 -35.47
C PRO A 214 -1.28 -18.61 -35.18
N LEU A 215 -1.78 -17.99 -36.25
CA LEU A 215 -2.39 -16.67 -36.24
C LEU A 215 -3.49 -16.55 -35.18
N LYS A 216 -3.52 -15.38 -34.54
CA LYS A 216 -4.60 -14.92 -33.65
C LYS A 216 -5.94 -15.13 -34.36
N VAL A 217 -6.78 -16.04 -33.85
CA VAL A 217 -8.21 -16.10 -34.19
C VAL A 217 -8.93 -15.07 -33.34
#